data_AF-A0A094YUR9-F1
#
_entry.id   AF-A0A094YUR9-F1
#
_cell.length_a   1.000
_cell.length_b   1.000
_cell.length_c   1.000
_cell.angle_alpha   90.00
_cell.angle_beta   90.00
_cell.angle_gamma   90.00
#
_symmetry.space_group_name_H-M   'P 1'
#
loop_
_entity.id
_entity.type
_entity.pdbx_description
1 polymer ?
#
loop_
_entity_poly.entity_id
_entity_poly.type
_entity_poly.pdbx_seq_one_letter_code
_entity_poly.pdbx_strand_id
1 'polypeptide(L)'
;MRLEDLAVRNVLARPEGNKRNVDDGSYKGITTFAELAERDSQFSDDGKRVVLNIKVEIEDDEGEMVDLYIAPNYSWSKKGKMIKLLEKLDCLPAPGESIDLDDLVGIPVQVIVENVEKDGEVYSNIVSIKRDKTEKVKKKPKPTKEAIRKKALAKAAEERINASEKLFSNDSTDLDLDDEEEFDEVQLDDEDDIDLDDI
;
A
#
# COMPACT_ATOMS: atom_id res chain seq x y z
N MET A 1 27.11 -18.40 -4.40
CA MET A 1 27.88 -17.41 -5.19
C MET A 1 27.93 -16.14 -4.36
N ARG A 2 29.11 -15.55 -4.11
CA ARG A 2 29.24 -14.40 -3.18
C ARG A 2 29.07 -13.08 -3.94
N LEU A 3 28.69 -12.01 -3.25
CA LEU A 3 28.46 -10.68 -3.85
C LEU A 3 29.69 -10.16 -4.62
N GLU A 4 30.88 -10.55 -4.16
CA GLU A 4 32.18 -10.22 -4.74
C GLU A 4 32.39 -10.81 -6.14
N ASP A 5 31.75 -11.96 -6.45
CA ASP A 5 31.86 -12.65 -7.74
C ASP A 5 31.05 -11.95 -8.85
N LEU A 6 30.04 -11.15 -8.48
CA LEU A 6 29.10 -10.47 -9.38
C LEU A 6 29.57 -9.06 -9.80
N ALA A 7 30.43 -8.41 -9.02
CA ALA A 7 30.90 -7.05 -9.30
C ALA A 7 31.91 -6.97 -10.46
N VAL A 8 32.60 -8.07 -10.79
CA VAL A 8 33.66 -8.12 -11.82
C VAL A 8 33.10 -8.33 -13.22
N ARG A 9 31.88 -8.86 -13.34
CA ARG A 9 31.23 -9.16 -14.61
C ARG A 9 29.92 -8.38 -14.60
N ASN A 10 29.88 -7.23 -15.29
CA ASN A 10 28.64 -6.50 -15.65
C ASN A 10 27.74 -7.39 -16.53
N VAL A 11 27.34 -8.54 -16.02
CA VAL A 11 26.64 -9.62 -16.70
C VAL A 11 25.64 -10.15 -15.69
N LEU A 12 24.36 -9.95 -16.00
CA LEU A 12 23.26 -10.57 -15.28
C LEU A 12 23.26 -12.06 -15.64
N ALA A 13 23.94 -12.87 -14.82
CA ALA A 13 23.87 -14.33 -14.93
C ALA A 13 22.60 -14.82 -14.22
N ARG A 14 21.74 -15.54 -14.94
CA ARG A 14 20.61 -16.25 -14.33
C ARG A 14 21.19 -17.39 -13.48
N PRO A 15 20.99 -17.40 -12.14
CA PRO A 15 21.46 -18.50 -11.31
C PRO A 15 20.79 -19.82 -11.74
N GLU A 16 21.53 -20.93 -11.65
CA GLU A 16 21.06 -22.27 -12.06
C GLU A 16 19.84 -22.75 -11.26
N GLY A 17 19.58 -22.14 -10.09
CA GLY A 17 18.33 -22.31 -9.36
C GLY A 17 18.17 -21.22 -8.30
N ASN A 18 17.00 -20.58 -8.29
CA ASN A 18 16.49 -19.80 -7.14
C ASN A 18 15.40 -20.58 -6.39
N LYS A 19 15.31 -21.90 -6.61
CA LYS A 19 14.22 -22.74 -6.10
C LYS A 19 14.64 -23.38 -4.78
N ARG A 20 14.91 -22.57 -3.75
CA ARG A 20 14.90 -23.10 -2.40
C ARG A 20 13.46 -23.01 -1.92
N ASN A 21 12.81 -24.16 -1.90
CA ASN A 21 11.48 -24.30 -1.34
C ASN A 21 11.65 -24.66 0.12
N VAL A 22 10.79 -24.10 0.95
CA VAL A 22 10.68 -24.49 2.35
C VAL A 22 9.80 -25.73 2.40
N ASP A 23 10.17 -26.70 3.23
CA ASP A 23 9.36 -27.89 3.41
C ASP A 23 7.95 -27.56 3.93
N ASP A 24 7.02 -28.50 3.75
CA ASP A 24 5.67 -28.36 4.27
C ASP A 24 5.72 -28.37 5.80
N GLY A 25 5.15 -27.36 6.44
CA GLY A 25 5.34 -27.23 7.87
C GLY A 25 4.76 -25.98 8.50
N SER A 26 5.01 -25.88 9.81
CA SER A 26 4.62 -24.74 10.63
C SER A 26 5.88 -24.01 11.09
N TYR A 27 6.08 -22.79 10.60
CA TYR A 27 7.26 -21.99 10.89
C TYR A 27 6.89 -20.77 11.72
N LYS A 28 7.87 -20.30 12.50
CA LYS A 28 7.81 -18.99 13.17
C LYS A 28 8.52 -17.98 12.29
N GLY A 29 7.98 -16.77 12.27
CA GLY A 29 8.54 -15.70 11.47
C GLY A 29 8.10 -14.34 11.93
N ILE A 30 8.54 -13.32 11.20
CA ILE A 30 8.22 -11.93 11.45
C ILE A 30 7.77 -11.29 10.14
N THR A 31 6.72 -10.47 10.19
CA THR A 31 6.34 -9.64 9.04
C THR A 31 7.39 -8.55 8.82
N THR A 32 8.03 -8.52 7.65
CA THR A 32 9.13 -7.56 7.37
C THR A 32 8.69 -6.40 6.49
N PHE A 33 7.61 -6.59 5.72
CA PHE A 33 7.14 -5.58 4.77
C PHE A 33 5.64 -5.74 4.50
N ALA A 34 4.95 -4.63 4.27
CA ALA A 34 3.54 -4.58 3.89
C ALA A 34 3.28 -3.42 2.93
N GLU A 35 2.59 -3.67 1.82
CA GLU A 35 2.21 -2.64 0.84
C GLU A 35 0.85 -2.96 0.19
N LEU A 36 0.23 -1.95 -0.41
CA LEU A 36 -0.87 -2.16 -1.36
C LEU A 36 -0.29 -2.07 -2.78
N ALA A 37 -0.52 -3.12 -3.57
CA ALA A 37 -0.04 -3.20 -4.95
C ALA A 37 -1.20 -3.44 -5.91
N GLU A 38 -1.16 -2.77 -7.07
CA GLU A 38 -2.02 -3.10 -8.20
C GLU A 38 -1.41 -4.30 -8.95
N ARG A 39 -2.25 -5.27 -9.31
CA ARG A 39 -1.89 -6.40 -10.16
C ARG A 39 -2.93 -6.61 -11.23
N ASP A 40 -2.50 -7.19 -12.34
CA ASP A 40 -3.42 -7.57 -13.40
C ASP A 40 -4.40 -8.65 -12.90
N SER A 41 -5.64 -8.53 -13.35
CA SER A 41 -6.72 -9.47 -13.07
C SER A 41 -7.55 -9.69 -14.32
N GLN A 42 -7.72 -10.95 -14.69
CA GLN A 42 -8.62 -11.34 -15.79
C GLN A 42 -10.11 -11.28 -15.38
N PHE A 43 -10.41 -10.98 -14.12
CA PHE A 43 -11.75 -11.06 -13.53
C PHE A 43 -12.31 -9.70 -13.08
N SER A 44 -11.60 -8.60 -13.33
CA SER A 44 -12.07 -7.25 -13.07
C SER A 44 -12.37 -6.56 -14.40
N ASP A 45 -13.43 -5.75 -14.44
CA ASP A 45 -13.82 -4.98 -15.62
C ASP A 45 -12.70 -4.05 -16.10
N ASP A 46 -11.89 -3.54 -15.16
CA ASP A 46 -10.75 -2.66 -15.44
C ASP A 46 -9.44 -3.44 -15.71
N GLY A 47 -9.49 -4.77 -15.71
CA GLY A 47 -8.33 -5.64 -15.88
C GLY A 47 -7.34 -5.62 -14.73
N LYS A 48 -7.66 -4.95 -13.61
CA LYS A 48 -6.75 -4.72 -12.47
C LYS A 48 -7.39 -5.11 -11.14
N ARG A 49 -6.56 -5.46 -10.16
CA ARG A 49 -6.96 -5.68 -8.77
C ARG A 49 -5.95 -5.09 -7.82
N VAL A 50 -6.43 -4.53 -6.73
CA VAL A 50 -5.58 -4.12 -5.61
C VAL A 50 -5.40 -5.32 -4.67
N VAL A 51 -4.17 -5.58 -4.25
CA VAL A 51 -3.82 -6.63 -3.28
C VAL A 51 -3.03 -6.02 -2.13
N LEU A 52 -3.24 -6.53 -0.91
CA LEU A 52 -2.39 -6.25 0.23
C LEU A 52 -1.25 -7.28 0.23
N ASN A 53 -0.04 -6.86 -0.12
CA ASN A 53 1.14 -7.70 -0.18
C ASN A 53 1.88 -7.62 1.16
N ILE A 54 2.03 -8.75 1.85
CA ILE A 54 2.78 -8.84 3.10
C ILE A 54 3.90 -9.85 2.93
N LYS A 55 5.10 -9.43 3.31
CA LYS A 55 6.30 -10.27 3.34
C LYS A 55 6.51 -10.79 4.75
N VAL A 56 6.75 -12.09 4.86
CA VAL A 56 7.07 -12.79 6.11
C VAL A 56 8.43 -13.44 5.96
N GLU A 57 9.33 -13.14 6.87
CA GLU A 57 10.62 -13.80 6.97
C GLU A 57 10.50 -14.93 7.99
N ILE A 58 10.86 -16.15 7.59
CA ILE A 58 10.87 -17.35 8.43
C ILE A 58 12.27 -17.95 8.47
N GLU A 59 12.59 -18.64 9.57
CA GLU A 59 13.79 -19.47 9.66
C GLU A 59 13.41 -20.91 9.28
N ASP A 60 14.15 -21.50 8.34
CA ASP A 60 13.98 -22.91 7.96
C ASP A 60 14.67 -23.86 8.96
N ASP A 61 14.51 -25.17 8.75
CA ASP A 61 15.10 -26.20 9.62
C ASP A 61 16.64 -26.25 9.54
N GLU A 62 17.24 -25.57 8.55
CA GLU A 62 18.67 -25.44 8.35
C GLU A 62 19.24 -24.14 8.98
N GLY A 63 18.38 -23.31 9.58
CA GLY A 63 18.73 -22.04 10.22
C GLY A 63 18.91 -20.88 9.23
N GLU A 64 18.41 -21.03 8.01
CA GLU A 64 18.43 -19.98 6.98
C GLU A 64 17.14 -19.17 6.95
N MET A 65 17.27 -17.88 6.65
CA MET A 65 16.13 -16.96 6.57
C MET A 65 15.54 -16.99 5.16
N VAL A 66 14.25 -17.33 5.06
CA VAL A 66 13.50 -17.40 3.81
C VAL A 66 12.34 -16.41 3.82
N ASP A 67 12.20 -15.70 2.72
CA ASP A 67 11.16 -14.71 2.50
C ASP A 67 9.95 -15.31 1.78
N LEU A 68 8.80 -15.31 2.43
CA LEU A 68 7.53 -15.74 1.87
C LEU A 68 6.56 -14.56 1.73
N TYR A 69 5.67 -14.64 0.75
CA TYR A 69 4.72 -13.57 0.44
C TYR A 69 3.28 -14.05 0.55
N ILE A 70 2.42 -13.20 1.08
CA ILE A 70 0.97 -13.38 1.10
C ILE A 70 0.29 -12.14 0.52
N ALA A 71 -0.58 -12.34 -0.48
CA ALA A 71 -1.20 -11.26 -1.24
C ALA A 71 -2.74 -11.40 -1.33
N PRO A 72 -3.49 -11.24 -0.22
CA PRO A 72 -4.95 -11.20 -0.29
C PRO A 72 -5.45 -10.02 -1.13
N ASN A 73 -6.50 -10.25 -1.91
CA ASN A 73 -7.22 -9.19 -2.62
C ASN A 73 -7.77 -8.16 -1.63
N TYR A 74 -7.67 -6.88 -2.00
CA TYR A 74 -8.25 -5.78 -1.25
C TYR A 74 -9.78 -5.91 -1.24
N SER A 75 -10.33 -6.24 -0.08
CA SER A 75 -11.78 -6.43 0.09
C SER A 75 -12.18 -6.29 1.55
N TRP A 76 -13.11 -5.38 1.82
CA TRP A 76 -13.72 -5.17 3.13
C TRP A 76 -14.95 -6.07 3.37
N SER A 77 -15.16 -7.09 2.54
CA SER A 77 -16.19 -8.10 2.80
C SER A 77 -15.78 -8.97 3.98
N LYS A 78 -16.71 -9.25 4.91
CA LYS A 78 -16.47 -10.16 6.06
C LYS A 78 -15.99 -11.55 5.65
N LYS A 79 -16.30 -11.98 4.42
CA LYS A 79 -15.84 -13.27 3.88
C LYS A 79 -14.47 -13.19 3.20
N GLY A 80 -13.98 -11.98 2.95
CA GLY A 80 -12.73 -11.70 2.25
C GLY A 80 -11.49 -12.18 3.00
N LYS A 81 -10.47 -12.60 2.25
CA LYS A 81 -9.20 -13.08 2.82
C LYS A 81 -8.45 -11.98 3.57
N MET A 82 -8.56 -10.72 3.13
CA MET A 82 -7.91 -9.57 3.77
C MET A 82 -8.42 -9.35 5.19
N ILE A 83 -9.73 -9.25 5.41
CA ILE A 83 -10.30 -9.09 6.76
C ILE A 83 -9.89 -10.23 7.67
N LYS A 84 -10.03 -11.49 7.22
CA LYS A 84 -9.64 -12.66 8.01
C LYS A 84 -8.16 -12.65 8.38
N LEU A 85 -7.30 -12.16 7.49
CA LEU A 85 -5.88 -12.01 7.76
C LEU A 85 -5.62 -10.93 8.82
N LEU A 86 -6.23 -9.76 8.69
CA LEU A 86 -6.12 -8.68 9.68
C LEU A 86 -6.67 -9.09 11.06
N GLU A 87 -7.76 -9.86 11.11
CA GLU A 87 -8.29 -10.45 12.35
C GLU A 87 -7.27 -11.39 13.00
N LYS A 88 -6.66 -12.30 12.22
CA LYS A 88 -5.65 -13.25 12.73
C LYS A 88 -4.36 -12.56 13.20
N LEU A 89 -4.08 -11.35 12.72
CA LEU A 89 -2.96 -10.52 13.15
C LEU A 89 -3.31 -9.60 14.34
N ASP A 90 -4.55 -9.61 14.81
CA ASP A 90 -5.08 -8.66 15.81
C ASP A 90 -4.88 -7.19 15.38
N CYS A 91 -5.04 -6.91 14.07
CA CYS A 91 -4.80 -5.62 13.41
C CYS A 91 -6.00 -5.15 12.57
N LEU A 92 -7.21 -5.67 12.81
CA LEU A 92 -8.40 -5.20 12.11
C LEU A 92 -8.86 -3.84 12.70
N PRO A 93 -8.90 -2.74 11.92
CA PRO A 93 -9.43 -1.47 12.39
C PRO A 93 -10.95 -1.53 12.62
N ALA A 94 -11.48 -0.70 13.53
CA ALA A 94 -12.92 -0.57 13.70
C ALA A 94 -13.56 0.15 12.48
N PRO A 95 -14.88 0.04 12.26
CA PRO A 95 -15.56 0.78 11.21
C PRO A 95 -15.30 2.29 11.32
N GLY A 96 -14.78 2.90 10.24
CA GLY A 96 -14.43 4.32 10.20
C GLY A 96 -13.02 4.65 10.68
N GLU A 97 -12.28 3.69 11.22
CA GLU A 97 -10.85 3.84 11.52
C GLU A 97 -9.99 3.46 10.30
N SER A 98 -8.75 3.93 10.31
CA SER A 98 -7.72 3.55 9.33
C SER A 98 -6.60 2.78 10.04
N ILE A 99 -5.89 1.94 9.28
CA ILE A 99 -4.70 1.25 9.72
C ILE A 99 -3.52 1.73 8.89
N ASP A 100 -2.39 1.98 9.55
CA ASP A 100 -1.11 2.22 8.87
C ASP A 100 -0.50 0.87 8.47
N LEU A 101 -0.01 0.75 7.23
CA LEU A 101 0.64 -0.49 6.77
C LEU A 101 1.93 -0.76 7.54
N ASP A 102 2.58 0.28 8.07
CA ASP A 102 3.74 0.15 8.94
C ASP A 102 3.41 -0.59 10.25
N ASP A 103 2.14 -0.57 10.71
CA ASP A 103 1.70 -1.31 11.89
C ASP A 103 1.62 -2.83 11.63
N LEU A 104 1.64 -3.25 10.37
CA LEU A 104 1.69 -4.66 9.98
C LEU A 104 3.12 -5.21 9.96
N VAL A 105 4.14 -4.38 10.14
CA VAL A 105 5.57 -4.77 10.14
C VAL A 105 6.05 -5.04 11.57
N GLY A 106 6.86 -6.08 11.74
CA GLY A 106 7.44 -6.50 13.02
C GLY A 106 6.49 -7.34 13.88
N ILE A 107 5.42 -7.88 13.30
CA ILE A 107 4.51 -8.79 13.99
C ILE A 107 5.11 -10.19 13.95
N PRO A 108 5.38 -10.83 15.10
CA PRO A 108 5.76 -12.22 15.16
C PRO A 108 4.52 -13.05 14.79
N VAL A 109 4.72 -13.97 13.86
CA VAL A 109 3.68 -14.78 13.26
C VAL A 109 4.09 -16.24 13.24
N GLN A 110 3.10 -17.10 13.34
CA GLN A 110 3.22 -18.50 12.99
C GLN A 110 2.54 -18.69 11.63
N VAL A 111 3.31 -19.18 10.66
CA VAL A 111 2.83 -19.47 9.30
C VAL A 111 2.78 -20.98 9.07
N ILE A 112 1.79 -21.42 8.29
CA ILE A 112 1.71 -22.77 7.76
C ILE A 112 2.02 -22.67 6.27
N VAL A 113 3.09 -23.35 5.87
CA VAL A 113 3.60 -23.39 4.50
C VAL A 113 3.21 -24.73 3.90
N GLU A 114 2.64 -24.67 2.70
CA GLU A 114 2.41 -25.85 1.87
C GLU A 114 2.98 -25.58 0.48
N ASN A 115 3.70 -26.55 -0.05
CA ASN A 115 4.26 -26.51 -1.39
C ASN A 115 3.19 -26.88 -2.41
N VAL A 116 2.98 -25.98 -3.37
CA VAL A 116 2.04 -26.16 -4.47
C VAL A 116 2.82 -26.27 -5.77
N GLU A 117 2.60 -27.36 -6.50
CA GLU A 117 3.15 -27.52 -7.85
C GLU A 117 2.24 -26.83 -8.86
N LYS A 118 2.81 -25.94 -9.66
CA LYS A 118 2.12 -25.28 -10.77
C LYS A 118 3.07 -25.16 -11.94
N ASP A 119 2.61 -25.58 -13.12
CA ASP A 119 3.40 -25.52 -14.37
C ASP A 119 4.76 -26.24 -14.28
N GLY A 120 4.86 -27.31 -13.47
CA GLY A 120 6.09 -28.08 -13.23
C GLY A 120 7.10 -27.38 -12.30
N GLU A 121 6.71 -26.27 -11.68
CA GLU A 121 7.48 -25.59 -10.65
C GLU A 121 6.78 -25.71 -9.29
N VAL A 122 7.55 -26.07 -8.27
CA VAL A 122 7.05 -26.14 -6.89
C VAL A 122 7.26 -24.78 -6.23
N TYR A 123 6.21 -24.23 -5.63
CA TYR A 123 6.22 -22.95 -4.92
C TYR A 123 5.77 -23.14 -3.48
N SER A 124 6.53 -22.60 -2.53
CA SER A 124 6.11 -22.52 -1.13
C SER A 124 5.06 -21.44 -0.95
N ASN A 125 3.86 -21.82 -0.55
CA ASN A 125 2.73 -20.91 -0.37
C ASN A 125 2.30 -20.85 1.10
N ILE A 126 1.97 -19.64 1.58
CA ILE A 126 1.42 -19.44 2.93
C ILE A 126 -0.07 -19.76 2.90
N VAL A 127 -0.47 -20.86 3.54
CA VAL A 127 -1.88 -21.30 3.62
C VAL A 127 -2.58 -20.63 4.79
N SER A 128 -1.87 -20.44 5.90
CA SER A 128 -2.40 -19.75 7.07
C SER A 128 -1.31 -18.97 7.78
N ILE A 129 -1.66 -17.78 8.25
CA ILE A 129 -0.84 -16.92 9.09
C ILE A 129 -1.64 -16.56 10.33
N LYS A 130 -1.01 -16.58 11.50
CA LYS A 130 -1.60 -16.11 12.75
C LYS A 130 -0.53 -15.43 13.59
N ARG A 131 -0.93 -14.44 14.38
CA ARG A 131 -0.01 -13.80 15.33
C ARG A 131 0.47 -14.80 16.38
N ASP A 132 1.78 -14.87 16.59
CA ASP A 132 2.34 -15.57 17.73
C ASP A 132 2.22 -14.67 18.97
N LYS A 133 1.44 -15.14 19.96
CA LYS A 133 1.21 -14.42 21.23
C LYS A 133 2.25 -14.76 22.30
N THR A 134 3.13 -15.73 22.04
CA THR A 134 4.18 -16.13 22.99
C THR A 134 5.39 -15.20 22.95
N GLU A 135 5.62 -14.52 21.83
CA GLU A 135 6.66 -13.48 21.74
C GLU A 135 6.11 -12.12 22.13
N LYS A 136 6.73 -11.52 23.16
CA LYS A 136 6.44 -10.15 23.58
C LYS A 136 6.96 -9.19 22.52
N VAL A 137 6.10 -8.81 21.58
CA VAL A 137 6.34 -7.68 20.67
C VAL A 137 6.70 -6.46 21.50
N LYS A 138 7.90 -5.91 21.30
CA LYS A 138 8.21 -4.53 21.71
C LYS A 138 7.28 -3.62 20.90
N LYS A 139 6.06 -3.40 21.40
CA LYS A 139 5.12 -2.44 20.80
C LYS A 139 5.88 -1.13 20.67
N LYS A 140 6.07 -0.64 19.44
CA LYS A 140 6.40 0.79 19.27
C LYS A 140 5.33 1.56 20.04
N PRO A 141 5.72 2.53 20.89
CA PRO A 141 4.75 3.26 21.70
C PRO A 141 3.73 3.88 20.74
N LYS A 142 2.45 3.57 20.94
CA LYS A 142 1.36 4.23 20.21
C LYS A 142 1.61 5.74 20.30
N PRO A 143 1.58 6.50 19.20
CA PRO A 143 1.77 7.94 19.26
C PRO A 143 0.72 8.51 20.20
N THR A 144 1.17 9.17 21.26
CA THR A 144 0.31 9.85 22.21
C THR A 144 -0.58 10.86 21.46
N LYS A 145 -1.78 11.15 21.96
CA LYS A 145 -2.70 12.18 21.40
C LYS A 145 -1.98 13.51 21.13
N GLU A 146 -0.93 13.79 21.90
CA GLU A 146 -0.06 14.95 21.77
C GLU A 146 0.84 14.93 20.53
N ALA A 147 1.36 13.75 20.13
CA ALA A 147 2.15 13.57 18.91
C ALA A 147 1.27 13.70 17.65
N ILE A 148 0.04 13.17 17.70
CA ILE A 148 -0.95 13.35 16.62
C ILE A 148 -1.32 14.83 16.49
N ARG A 149 -1.53 15.54 17.60
CA ARG A 149 -1.82 16.99 17.60
C ARG A 149 -0.64 17.81 17.08
N LYS A 150 0.60 17.46 17.42
CA LYS A 150 1.81 18.13 16.88
C LYS A 150 1.98 17.88 15.38
N LYS A 151 1.71 16.67 14.89
CA LYS A 151 1.80 16.35 13.45
C LYS A 151 0.72 17.09 12.65
N ALA A 152 -0.50 17.22 13.20
CA ALA A 152 -1.57 18.01 12.61
C ALA A 152 -1.27 19.52 12.61
N LEU A 153 -0.69 20.05 13.69
CA LEU A 153 -0.26 21.45 13.77
C LEU A 153 0.90 21.77 12.81
N ALA A 154 1.86 20.85 12.65
CA ALA A 154 2.96 21.01 11.70
C ALA A 154 2.45 21.03 10.26
N LYS A 155 1.52 20.13 9.89
CA LYS A 155 0.90 20.10 8.57
C LYS A 155 0.10 21.38 8.28
N ALA A 156 -0.65 21.89 9.27
CA ALA A 156 -1.38 23.15 9.14
C ALA A 156 -0.46 24.39 9.06
N ALA A 157 0.74 24.31 9.64
CA ALA A 157 1.74 25.38 9.53
C ALA A 157 2.41 25.40 8.16
N GLU A 158 2.73 24.24 7.59
CA GLU A 158 3.25 24.12 6.22
C GLU A 158 2.23 24.62 5.18
N GLU A 159 0.96 24.27 5.31
CA GLU A 159 -0.10 24.76 4.41
C GLU A 159 -0.26 26.29 4.49
N ARG A 160 -0.06 26.89 5.68
CA ARG A 160 -0.07 28.35 5.86
C ARG A 160 1.14 29.04 5.26
N ILE A 161 2.33 28.45 5.37
CA ILE A 161 3.56 29.00 4.76
C ILE A 161 3.42 28.96 3.23
N ASN A 162 2.97 27.84 2.68
CA ASN A 162 2.79 27.67 1.24
C ASN A 162 1.67 28.57 0.67
N ALA A 163 0.60 28.81 1.45
CA ALA A 163 -0.43 29.78 1.09
C ALA A 163 0.05 31.24 1.14
N SER A 164 0.98 31.56 2.06
CA SER A 164 1.57 32.90 2.15
C SER A 164 2.59 33.18 1.05
N GLU A 165 3.36 32.19 0.58
CA GLU A 165 4.29 32.38 -0.54
C GLU A 165 3.58 32.69 -1.86
N LYS A 166 2.37 32.16 -2.08
CA LYS A 166 1.54 32.50 -3.25
C LYS A 166 0.97 33.93 -3.23
N LEU A 167 0.95 34.60 -2.08
CA LEU A 167 0.42 35.98 -1.95
C LEU A 167 1.51 37.06 -2.12
N PHE A 168 2.79 36.68 -2.11
CA PHE A 168 3.92 37.62 -2.21
C PHE A 168 4.67 37.56 -3.56
N SER A 169 4.24 36.74 -4.52
CA SER A 169 4.91 36.58 -5.82
C SER A 169 4.23 37.26 -7.01
N ASN A 170 3.32 38.21 -6.81
CA ASN A 170 2.69 39.00 -7.89
C ASN A 170 2.98 40.51 -7.76
N ASP A 171 4.25 40.85 -7.51
CA ASP A 171 4.74 42.23 -7.61
C ASP A 171 5.82 42.27 -8.72
N SER A 172 5.36 42.28 -9.97
CA SER A 172 6.00 42.95 -11.11
C SER A 172 5.28 42.53 -12.41
N THR A 173 4.21 43.22 -12.76
CA THR A 173 3.88 43.41 -14.18
C THR A 173 3.63 44.87 -14.40
N ASP A 174 4.57 45.44 -15.16
CA ASP A 174 4.61 46.78 -15.70
C ASP A 174 3.29 47.21 -16.32
N LEU A 175 3.08 48.51 -16.21
CA LEU A 175 2.12 49.31 -16.93
C LEU A 175 2.32 49.15 -18.44
N ASP A 176 1.25 48.84 -19.17
CA ASP A 176 1.04 49.36 -20.52
C ASP A 176 -0.44 49.76 -20.63
N LEU A 177 -0.64 51.09 -20.57
CA LEU A 177 -1.85 51.79 -20.96
C LEU A 177 -1.74 52.02 -22.47
N ASP A 178 -2.61 51.38 -23.25
CA ASP A 178 -3.17 51.85 -24.52
C ASP A 178 -3.95 50.69 -25.14
N ASP A 179 -5.28 50.74 -25.11
CA ASP A 179 -6.05 51.10 -26.30
C ASP A 179 -7.55 50.99 -26.01
N GLU A 180 -8.26 51.98 -26.51
CA GLU A 180 -9.71 52.12 -26.51
C GLU A 180 -10.35 51.03 -27.38
N GLU A 181 -11.15 50.13 -26.82
CA GLU A 181 -12.18 49.42 -27.60
C GLU A 181 -13.49 49.31 -26.81
N GLU A 182 -14.36 50.27 -27.15
CA GLU A 182 -15.75 50.09 -27.54
C GLU A 182 -16.63 49.15 -26.69
N PHE A 183 -17.49 49.78 -25.89
CA PHE A 183 -18.73 49.21 -25.38
C PHE A 183 -19.56 48.68 -26.55
N ASP A 184 -19.79 47.37 -26.61
CA ASP A 184 -20.97 46.82 -27.29
C ASP A 184 -22.02 46.41 -26.27
N GLU A 185 -23.15 47.10 -26.40
CA GLU A 185 -24.43 46.87 -25.77
C GLU A 185 -24.99 45.48 -26.10
N VAL A 186 -25.49 44.80 -25.04
CA VAL A 186 -26.81 44.11 -24.97
C VAL A 186 -26.99 42.90 -25.91
N GLN A 187 -27.36 41.70 -25.44
CA GLN A 187 -28.76 41.33 -25.22
C GLN A 187 -28.87 40.11 -24.27
N LEU A 188 -29.71 40.30 -23.26
CA LEU A 188 -30.39 39.25 -22.52
C LEU A 188 -31.48 38.68 -23.44
N ASP A 189 -31.29 37.45 -23.89
CA ASP A 189 -32.41 36.62 -24.36
C ASP A 189 -32.74 35.62 -23.25
N ASP A 190 -33.79 35.98 -22.51
CA ASP A 190 -34.70 35.01 -21.92
C ASP A 190 -35.32 34.22 -23.07
N GLU A 191 -35.25 32.88 -23.06
CA GLU A 191 -36.39 32.07 -23.45
C GLU A 191 -36.25 30.62 -22.97
N ASP A 192 -37.35 30.18 -22.37
CA ASP A 192 -37.67 28.84 -21.91
C ASP A 192 -37.63 27.82 -23.06
N ASP A 193 -37.33 26.56 -22.75
CA ASP A 193 -38.30 25.48 -23.00
C ASP A 193 -37.84 24.17 -22.34
N ILE A 194 -38.66 23.73 -21.40
CA ILE A 194 -38.59 22.44 -20.72
C ILE A 194 -39.48 21.50 -21.53
N ASP A 195 -38.87 20.57 -22.27
CA ASP A 195 -39.60 19.45 -22.85
C ASP A 195 -39.79 18.35 -21.79
N LEU A 196 -40.98 18.34 -21.20
CA LEU A 196 -41.52 17.27 -20.37
C LEU A 196 -42.63 16.56 -21.15
N ASP A 197 -42.25 15.58 -21.98
CA ASP A 197 -43.20 14.58 -22.51
C ASP A 197 -42.52 13.21 -22.61
N ASP A 198 -42.73 12.40 -21.58
CA ASP A 198 -42.90 10.94 -21.68
C ASP A 198 -43.63 10.47 -20.40
N ILE A 199 -44.96 10.67 -20.40
CA ILE A 199 -45.96 9.93 -19.60
C ILE A 199 -46.80 9.11 -20.56
#